data_AF-A0A1C0VVF9-F1
#
_entry.id   AF-A0A1C0VVF9-F1
#
_cell.length_a   1.000
_cell.length_b   1.000
_cell.length_c   1.000
_cell.angle_alpha   90.00
_cell.angle_beta   90.00
_cell.angle_gamma   90.00
#
_symmetry.space_group_name_H-M   'P 1'
#
loop_
_entity.id
_entity.type
_entity.pdbx_description
1 polymer ?
#
loop_
_entity_poly.entity_id
_entity_poly.type
_entity_poly.pdbx_seq_one_letter_code
_entity_poly.pdbx_strand_id
1 'polypeptide(L)' 'MGKSTEVPAKRHDPNYIQLSGDVRKELGLQFKAACTLKQLNIGEGLEEAIEIWFQAQQAPSSSNSRKKGDE' A
#
# COMPACT_ATOMS: atom_id res chain seq x y z
N MET A 1 -33.25 -13.37 -7.46
CA MET A 1 -32.69 -12.01 -7.29
C MET A 1 -31.48 -12.08 -6.37
N GLY A 2 -30.27 -11.92 -6.89
CA GLY A 2 -29.09 -11.65 -6.07
C GLY A 2 -29.01 -10.15 -5.80
N LYS A 3 -28.99 -9.74 -4.53
CA LYS A 3 -28.82 -8.32 -4.16
C LYS A 3 -27.35 -7.96 -4.40
N SER A 4 -27.09 -7.14 -5.41
CA SER A 4 -25.81 -6.44 -5.53
C SER A 4 -25.70 -5.48 -4.35
N THR A 5 -24.85 -5.81 -3.39
CA THR A 5 -24.47 -4.90 -2.31
C THR A 5 -23.67 -3.76 -2.91
N GLU A 6 -24.36 -2.65 -3.17
CA GLU A 6 -23.77 -1.36 -3.51
C GLU A 6 -22.93 -0.92 -2.31
N VAL A 7 -21.61 -1.15 -2.37
CA VAL A 7 -20.68 -0.42 -1.52
C VAL A 7 -20.90 1.07 -1.84
N PRO A 8 -21.23 1.93 -0.85
CA PRO A 8 -21.38 3.35 -1.10
C PRO A 8 -20.10 3.81 -1.81
N ALA A 9 -20.25 4.40 -2.99
CA ALA A 9 -19.09 4.74 -3.81
C ALA A 9 -18.22 5.69 -3.00
N LYS A 10 -17.05 5.21 -2.53
CA LYS A 10 -16.07 5.96 -1.70
C LYS A 10 -15.73 7.34 -2.28
N ARG A 11 -16.02 7.57 -3.56
CA ARG A 11 -15.95 8.86 -4.28
C ARG A 11 -16.77 9.99 -3.64
N HIS A 12 -17.82 9.71 -2.88
CA HIS A 12 -18.65 10.73 -2.23
C HIS A 12 -18.43 10.85 -0.72
N ASP A 13 -17.49 10.07 -0.17
CA ASP A 13 -17.14 10.15 1.25
C ASP A 13 -16.10 11.26 1.46
N PRO A 14 -16.37 12.27 2.30
CA PRO A 14 -15.45 13.39 2.54
C PRO A 14 -14.14 12.97 3.24
N ASN A 15 -14.07 11.76 3.79
CA ASN A 15 -12.87 11.22 4.42
C ASN A 15 -11.92 10.53 3.43
N TYR A 16 -12.31 10.41 2.16
CA TYR A 16 -11.49 9.79 1.12
C TYR A 16 -11.07 10.82 0.07
N ILE A 17 -9.82 10.71 -0.38
CA ILE A 17 -9.29 11.44 -1.53
C ILE A 17 -8.93 10.46 -2.65
N GLN A 18 -9.10 10.88 -3.90
CA GLN A 18 -8.66 10.09 -5.05
C GLN A 18 -7.19 10.41 -5.35
N LEU A 19 -6.35 9.38 -5.37
CA LEU A 19 -4.97 9.46 -5.83
C LEU A 19 -4.89 9.07 -7.31
N SER A 20 -4.06 9.77 -8.10
CA SER A 20 -3.88 9.51 -9.53
C SER A 20 -2.43 9.77 -9.92
N GLY A 21 -1.85 8.85 -10.71
CA GLY A 21 -0.47 8.93 -11.16
C GLY A 21 -0.07 7.74 -12.01
N ASP A 22 0.99 7.91 -12.79
CA ASP A 22 1.53 6.88 -13.67
C ASP A 22 2.59 6.03 -12.96
N VAL A 23 2.56 4.73 -13.23
CA VAL A 23 3.55 3.77 -12.76
C VAL A 23 4.03 2.90 -13.91
N ARG A 24 5.21 2.29 -13.75
CA ARG A 24 5.71 1.30 -14.71
C ARG A 24 4.70 0.16 -14.85
N LYS A 25 4.39 -0.23 -16.09
CA LYS A 25 3.37 -1.24 -16.41
C LYS A 25 3.56 -2.54 -15.62
N GLU A 26 4.78 -3.06 -15.59
CA GLU A 26 5.12 -4.30 -14.89
C GLU A 26 4.84 -4.18 -13.38
N LEU A 27 5.23 -3.07 -12.77
CA LEU A 27 4.98 -2.80 -11.36
C LEU A 27 3.48 -2.73 -11.06
N GLY A 28 2.70 -2.04 -11.90
CA GLY A 28 1.25 -1.96 -11.76
C GLY A 28 0.56 -3.32 -11.90
N LEU A 29 1.04 -4.20 -12.78
CA LEU A 29 0.53 -5.56 -12.94
C LEU A 29 0.85 -6.43 -11.72
N GLN A 30 2.08 -6.38 -11.23
CA GLN A 30 2.50 -7.10 -10.02
C GLN A 30 1.70 -6.65 -8.79
N PHE A 31 1.49 -5.34 -8.65
CA PHE A 31 0.68 -4.77 -7.57
C PHE A 31 -0.77 -5.27 -7.61
N LYS A 32 -1.40 -5.24 -8.79
CA LYS A 32 -2.77 -5.78 -8.96
C LYS A 32 -2.84 -7.27 -8.61
N ALA A 33 -1.88 -8.06 -9.08
CA ALA A 33 -1.81 -9.48 -8.76
C ALA A 33 -1.65 -9.72 -7.24
N ALA A 34 -0.79 -8.95 -6.57
CA ALA A 34 -0.62 -9.02 -5.12
C ALA A 34 -1.91 -8.68 -4.37
N CYS A 35 -2.64 -7.64 -4.79
CA CYS A 35 -3.95 -7.31 -4.21
C CYS A 35 -4.93 -8.48 -4.36
N THR A 36 -5.02 -9.08 -5.55
CA THR A 36 -5.87 -10.25 -5.79
C THR A 36 -5.52 -11.43 -4.89
N LEU A 37 -4.23 -11.75 -4.77
CA LEU A 37 -3.76 -12.85 -3.91
C LEU A 37 -4.09 -12.63 -2.43
N LYS A 38 -4.10 -11.37 -1.99
CA LYS A 38 -4.48 -10.96 -0.63
C LYS A 38 -5.98 -10.71 -0.44
N GLN A 39 -6.81 -10.91 -1.48
CA GLN A 39 -8.23 -10.57 -1.48
C GLN A 39 -8.52 -9.09 -1.15
N LEU A 40 -7.61 -8.19 -1.54
CA LEU A 40 -7.76 -6.75 -1.37
C LEU A 40 -8.24 -6.11 -2.68
N ASN A 41 -9.07 -5.08 -2.56
CA ASN A 41 -9.28 -4.18 -3.67
C ASN A 41 -8.08 -3.22 -3.85
N ILE A 42 -8.00 -2.58 -5.02
CA ILE A 42 -6.86 -1.71 -5.37
C ILE A 42 -6.71 -0.52 -4.40
N GLY A 43 -7.81 0.01 -3.87
CA GLY A 43 -7.78 1.09 -2.90
C GLY A 43 -7.20 0.63 -1.56
N GLU A 44 -7.64 -0.52 -1.05
CA GLU A 44 -7.09 -1.11 0.19
C GLU A 44 -5.60 -1.43 0.05
N GLY A 45 -5.19 -2.03 -1.07
CA GLY A 45 -3.77 -2.30 -1.32
C GLY A 45 -2.95 -1.02 -1.44
N LEU A 46 -3.55 0.09 -1.91
CA LEU A 46 -2.88 1.39 -2.02
C LEU A 46 -2.73 2.03 -0.64
N GLU A 47 -3.74 1.96 0.22
CA GLU A 47 -3.69 2.40 1.62
C GLU A 47 -2.56 1.67 2.36
N GLU A 48 -2.52 0.32 2.32
CA GLU A 48 -1.43 -0.45 2.95
C GLU A 48 -0.05 -0.05 2.43
N ALA A 49 0.10 0.12 1.10
CA ALA A 49 1.38 0.48 0.49
C ALA A 49 1.86 1.87 0.94
N ILE A 50 0.94 2.82 1.08
CA ILE A 50 1.24 4.19 1.55
C ILE A 50 1.64 4.17 3.03
N GLU A 51 0.92 3.41 3.88
CA GLU A 51 1.27 3.26 5.30
C GLU A 51 2.67 2.68 5.48
N ILE A 52 3.00 1.61 4.75
CA ILE A 52 4.33 0.99 4.76
C ILE A 52 5.40 2.00 4.31
N TRP A 53 5.12 2.80 3.28
CA TRP A 53 6.03 3.81 2.79
C TRP A 53 6.36 4.88 3.85
N PHE A 54 5.39 5.29 4.67
CA PHE A 54 5.62 6.22 5.77
C PHE A 54 6.29 5.56 6.98
N GLN A 55 5.95 4.31 7.31
CA GLN A 55 6.59 3.57 8.39
C GLN A 55 8.09 3.36 8.11
N ALA A 56 8.44 3.05 6.85
CA ALA A 56 9.84 2.89 6.42
C ALA A 56 10.66 4.18 6.57
N GLN A 57 10.03 5.36 6.48
CA GLN A 57 10.69 6.65 6.67
C GLN A 57 10.84 7.04 8.15
N GLN A 58 9.93 6.57 9.01
CA GLN A 58 9.94 6.87 10.44
C GLN A 58 10.85 5.93 11.23
N ALA A 59 11.18 4.77 10.69
CA ALA A 59 12.22 3.93 11.29
C ALA A 59 13.54 4.71 11.29
N PRO A 60 14.09 5.09 12.47
CA PRO A 60 15.42 5.64 12.49
C PRO A 60 16.33 4.56 11.90
N SER A 61 17.10 4.92 10.87
CA SER A 61 18.24 4.12 10.42
C SER A 61 19.00 3.71 11.68
N SER A 62 18.81 2.47 12.10
CA SER A 62 19.62 1.85 13.15
C SER A 62 20.96 1.47 12.52
N SER A 63 21.64 2.46 11.95
CA SER A 63 23.06 2.45 11.69
C SER A 63 23.73 2.81 13.01
N ASN A 64 23.92 1.83 13.89
CA ASN A 64 24.96 1.91 14.89
C ASN A 64 25.88 0.70 14.73
N SER A 65 26.78 0.82 13.78
CA SER A 65 28.04 0.09 13.74
C SER A 65 28.84 0.40 15.00
N ARG A 66 29.01 -0.60 15.88
CA ARG A 66 30.14 -0.64 16.81
C ARG A 66 30.90 -1.95 16.64
N LYS A 67 31.94 -1.84 15.81
CA LYS A 67 33.28 -2.43 15.90
C LYS A 67 33.42 -3.92 16.30
N LYS A 68 33.88 -4.68 15.30
CA LYS A 68 35.04 -5.59 15.32
C LYS A 68 35.90 -5.53 16.60
N GLY A 69 36.04 -6.68 17.23
CA GLY A 69 37.09 -7.03 18.19
C GLY A 69 37.29 -8.54 18.11
N ASP A 70 38.21 -8.97 17.25
CA ASP A 70 38.85 -10.28 17.31
C ASP A 70 39.75 -10.30 18.57
N GLU A 71 39.57 -11.27 19.46
CA GLU A 71 40.61 -11.82 20.33
C GLU A 71 40.38 -13.32 20.53
#